data_AF-A0A0D0PFD7-F1
#
_entry.id   AF-A0A0D0PFD7-F1
#
_cell.length_a   1.000
_cell.length_b   1.000
_cell.length_c   1.000
_cell.angle_alpha   90.00
_cell.angle_beta   90.00
_cell.angle_gamma   90.00
#
_symmetry.space_group_name_H-M   'P 1'
#
loop_
_entity.id
_entity.type
_entity.pdbx_description
1 polymer ?
#
loop_
_entity_poly.entity_id
_entity_poly.type
_entity_poly.pdbx_seq_one_letter_code
_entity_poly.pdbx_strand_id
1 'polypeptide(L)'
;MQESTALLPPLKTSNTMSNAHGKNVGFPSNFKDALSWNGVLPSVTLPYNLETIIKERDAFSKLMAIAHSVQAQIESLFPDNTEGVRNEIENIISSDLGIDTLSALEGNLKKKAIAVELLQRIGMSTCWYEADRVFGVDALSLDSTESAGLFATYVETAENKQERLYYYEGFLSSLTASHFKKILINGISILEGLTLAVDAAIHSALTRGETAYRFNLPLSQSAHLVTVAGTATLRSGDGWNFEAALRKSILLLTGLGEVLLSRATAIGIGALFYSPALGNGERFPQTVLKLSGSTVLPDAPANLNEIAAAAGTIDLPYRIYGDVNQYTLVATPTGGSISSAVPVRALEFDQKTNSYSFTSFDTPPITLSFPIIHWENGSTTSPARPVDVPRYTGVELLPLHVQPVPLPAIGPPDFRDCIYCFPIDSGLPPIYMVFNSPYEGATTRGKYSGRLFNPAKAGGPILDLDWKNATVTQSGIDLVKSHLGRLDPSDANNIMVGRLEKILLGELIITSIDKRFYTHELRELERFRALGVADGVSPQDDGAIWNNTHAASLEDYKLKDNPELLYTPEALEADQEQSNREYRKLGGAK
;
A
#
# COMPACT_ATOMS: atom_id res chain seq x y z
N MET A 1 -65.36 -0.98 5.47
CA MET A 1 -64.29 -0.70 4.47
C MET A 1 -63.34 0.28 5.13
N GLN A 2 -62.23 -0.23 5.66
CA GLN A 2 -61.18 0.58 6.28
C GLN A 2 -60.16 0.86 5.15
N GLU A 3 -59.97 2.12 4.80
CA GLU A 3 -59.01 2.51 3.75
C GLU A 3 -57.59 2.16 4.22
N SER A 4 -56.94 1.26 3.49
CA SER A 4 -55.53 0.90 3.66
C SER A 4 -54.67 2.13 3.38
N THR A 5 -54.01 2.67 4.41
CA THR A 5 -53.18 3.86 4.29
C THR A 5 -51.76 3.42 3.94
N ALA A 6 -51.40 3.45 2.65
CA ALA A 6 -50.02 3.28 2.23
C ALA A 6 -49.24 4.56 2.57
N LEU A 7 -48.32 4.49 3.53
CA LEU A 7 -47.34 5.54 3.75
C LEU A 7 -46.22 5.37 2.71
N LEU A 8 -46.20 6.23 1.69
CA LEU A 8 -45.04 6.40 0.82
C LEU A 8 -43.91 7.05 1.65
N PRO A 9 -42.66 6.54 1.58
CA PRO A 9 -41.54 7.11 2.31
C PRO A 9 -41.17 8.50 1.75
N PRO A 10 -40.91 9.55 2.55
CA PRO A 10 -40.41 10.82 2.03
C PRO A 10 -38.89 11.02 2.28
N LEU A 11 -38.17 11.19 1.16
CA LEU A 11 -36.83 11.79 0.91
C LEU A 11 -35.60 11.01 1.42
N LYS A 12 -34.81 10.29 0.59
CA LYS A 12 -34.29 10.65 -0.76
C LYS A 12 -34.33 9.48 -1.76
N THR A 13 -34.45 9.89 -3.02
CA THR A 13 -34.49 9.12 -4.29
C THR A 13 -35.75 8.31 -4.52
N SER A 14 -36.72 8.94 -5.19
CA SER A 14 -37.63 8.21 -6.06
C SER A 14 -36.79 7.50 -7.11
N ASN A 15 -36.86 6.18 -7.14
CA ASN A 15 -36.65 5.40 -8.35
C ASN A 15 -37.67 4.26 -8.34
N THR A 16 -38.92 4.57 -8.64
CA THR A 16 -39.72 3.63 -9.42
C THR A 16 -39.05 3.51 -10.79
N MET A 17 -38.15 2.55 -10.93
CA MET A 17 -37.53 2.20 -12.21
C MET A 17 -38.57 1.49 -13.08
N SER A 18 -39.30 2.25 -13.88
CA SER A 18 -39.99 1.69 -15.05
C SER A 18 -38.94 1.44 -16.13
N ASN A 19 -38.78 0.18 -16.55
CA ASN A 19 -38.08 -0.10 -17.79
C ASN A 19 -38.93 0.39 -18.97
N ALA A 20 -38.34 0.57 -20.16
CA ALA A 20 -38.96 1.19 -21.34
C ALA A 20 -40.28 0.54 -21.85
N HIS A 21 -40.81 -0.48 -21.18
CA HIS A 21 -42.02 -1.24 -21.54
C HIS A 21 -43.07 -1.30 -20.41
N GLY A 22 -42.97 -0.48 -19.36
CA GLY A 22 -44.07 -0.28 -18.40
C GLY A 22 -44.46 -1.51 -17.55
N LYS A 23 -43.56 -2.47 -17.33
CA LYS A 23 -43.76 -3.56 -16.36
C LYS A 23 -43.30 -3.12 -14.96
N ASN A 24 -44.12 -3.39 -13.94
CA ASN A 24 -43.71 -3.32 -12.52
C ASN A 24 -42.48 -4.22 -12.33
N VAL A 25 -41.34 -3.62 -12.04
CA VAL A 25 -40.15 -4.36 -11.62
C VAL A 25 -40.35 -4.67 -10.14
N GLY A 26 -40.33 -5.95 -9.75
CA GLY A 26 -40.40 -6.36 -8.34
C GLY A 26 -39.25 -5.75 -7.53
N PHE A 27 -39.36 -5.75 -6.20
CA PHE A 27 -38.29 -5.23 -5.34
C PHE A 27 -36.96 -5.97 -5.65
N PRO A 28 -35.87 -5.23 -5.92
CA PRO A 28 -34.57 -5.82 -6.23
C PRO A 28 -34.11 -6.69 -5.06
N SER A 29 -33.95 -7.99 -5.28
CA SER A 29 -33.77 -9.00 -4.22
C SER A 29 -32.80 -10.13 -4.62
N ASN A 30 -32.04 -9.93 -5.69
CA ASN A 30 -31.03 -10.89 -6.15
C ASN A 30 -29.62 -10.54 -5.63
N PHE A 31 -28.61 -11.33 -5.99
CA PHE A 31 -27.24 -11.15 -5.52
C PHE A 31 -26.59 -9.88 -6.10
N LYS A 32 -26.86 -9.53 -7.36
CA LYS A 32 -26.34 -8.28 -7.95
C LYS A 32 -26.91 -7.04 -7.25
N ASP A 33 -28.18 -7.09 -6.89
CA ASP A 33 -28.85 -6.05 -6.12
C ASP A 33 -28.24 -5.95 -4.72
N ALA A 34 -27.99 -7.08 -4.05
CA ALA A 34 -27.30 -7.13 -2.75
C ALA A 34 -25.89 -6.51 -2.79
N LEU A 35 -25.15 -6.72 -3.87
CA LEU A 35 -23.81 -6.16 -4.08
C LEU A 35 -23.80 -4.64 -4.29
N SER A 36 -24.92 -4.05 -4.70
CA SER A 36 -25.03 -2.63 -5.05
C SER A 36 -26.09 -1.89 -4.24
N TRP A 37 -26.59 -2.53 -3.18
CA TRP A 37 -27.63 -1.96 -2.35
C TRP A 37 -27.15 -0.69 -1.66
N ASN A 38 -27.96 0.36 -1.80
CA ASN A 38 -27.63 1.72 -1.37
C ASN A 38 -28.67 2.26 -0.37
N GLY A 39 -29.31 1.37 0.40
CA GLY A 39 -30.34 1.74 1.38
C GLY A 39 -31.75 1.88 0.80
N VAL A 40 -32.01 1.43 -0.43
CA VAL A 40 -33.37 1.42 -1.01
C VAL A 40 -34.26 0.49 -0.17
N LEU A 41 -35.38 1.05 0.33
CA LEU A 41 -36.32 0.34 1.20
C LEU A 41 -37.54 -0.19 0.43
N PRO A 42 -38.07 -1.36 0.81
CA PRO A 42 -39.29 -1.90 0.21
C PRO A 42 -40.53 -1.12 0.66
N SER A 43 -41.50 -1.00 -0.24
CA SER A 43 -42.82 -0.48 0.10
C SER A 43 -43.60 -1.52 0.91
N VAL A 44 -44.01 -1.16 2.13
CA VAL A 44 -44.80 -2.01 3.01
C VAL A 44 -46.13 -1.35 3.38
N THR A 45 -47.15 -2.16 3.61
CA THR A 45 -48.46 -1.70 4.08
C THR A 45 -48.56 -1.86 5.60
N LEU A 46 -49.02 -0.82 6.29
CA LEU A 46 -49.16 -0.84 7.74
C LEU A 46 -50.61 -1.15 8.15
N PRO A 47 -50.82 -2.08 9.11
CA PRO A 47 -52.17 -2.38 9.61
C PRO A 47 -52.78 -1.24 10.44
N TYR A 48 -51.95 -0.32 10.96
CA TYR A 48 -52.37 0.81 11.77
C TYR A 48 -51.54 2.07 11.43
N ASN A 49 -52.09 3.26 11.71
CA ASN A 49 -51.42 4.53 11.45
C ASN A 49 -50.40 4.84 12.56
N LEU A 50 -49.11 4.82 12.19
CA LEU A 50 -47.97 5.04 13.09
C LEU A 50 -48.01 6.39 13.83
N GLU A 51 -48.65 7.41 13.27
CA GLU A 51 -48.69 8.75 13.88
C GLU A 51 -49.73 8.89 14.99
N THR A 52 -50.85 8.18 14.89
CA THR A 52 -51.98 8.30 15.82
C THR A 52 -51.97 7.25 16.91
N ILE A 53 -51.29 6.12 16.68
CA ILE A 53 -51.33 4.90 17.52
C ILE A 53 -50.85 5.10 18.96
N ILE A 54 -49.88 6.00 19.18
CA ILE A 54 -49.30 6.26 20.52
C ILE A 54 -50.29 6.86 21.52
N LYS A 55 -51.44 7.35 21.06
CA LYS A 55 -52.49 7.91 21.93
C LYS A 55 -53.52 6.87 22.37
N GLU A 56 -53.38 5.63 21.91
CA GLU A 56 -54.33 4.54 22.12
C GLU A 56 -53.89 3.68 23.31
N ARG A 57 -54.85 3.15 24.09
CA ARG A 57 -54.55 2.37 25.31
C ARG A 57 -53.81 1.05 25.05
N ASP A 58 -53.81 0.57 23.81
CA ASP A 58 -53.21 -0.67 23.33
C ASP A 58 -52.08 -0.42 22.31
N ALA A 59 -51.43 0.76 22.39
CA ALA A 59 -50.38 1.20 21.47
C ALA A 59 -49.28 0.15 21.25
N PHE A 60 -48.69 -0.37 22.34
CA PHE A 60 -47.65 -1.41 22.26
C PHE A 60 -48.08 -2.65 21.47
N SER A 61 -49.28 -3.19 21.73
CA SER A 61 -49.79 -4.37 21.03
C SER A 61 -50.04 -4.12 19.53
N LYS A 62 -50.44 -2.90 19.16
CA LYS A 62 -50.62 -2.52 17.76
C LYS A 62 -49.29 -2.24 17.05
N LEU A 63 -48.29 -1.73 17.76
CA LEU A 63 -46.92 -1.57 17.24
C LEU A 63 -46.26 -2.94 16.99
N MET A 64 -46.47 -3.92 17.89
CA MET A 64 -46.10 -5.32 17.66
C MET A 64 -46.73 -5.88 16.38
N ALA A 65 -48.02 -5.64 16.17
CA ALA A 65 -48.72 -6.08 14.95
C ALA A 65 -48.19 -5.39 13.68
N ILE A 66 -47.81 -4.10 13.77
CA ILE A 66 -47.09 -3.41 12.68
C ILE A 66 -45.78 -4.13 12.39
N ALA A 67 -44.95 -4.39 13.40
CA ALA A 67 -43.64 -5.02 13.22
C ALA A 67 -43.75 -6.39 12.55
N HIS A 68 -44.64 -7.26 13.03
CA HIS A 68 -44.88 -8.57 12.42
C HIS A 68 -45.36 -8.46 10.97
N SER A 69 -46.26 -7.51 10.67
CA SER A 69 -46.73 -7.26 9.31
C SER A 69 -45.59 -6.80 8.39
N VAL A 70 -44.68 -5.95 8.88
CA VAL A 70 -43.52 -5.47 8.14
C VAL A 70 -42.52 -6.61 7.91
N GLN A 71 -42.18 -7.38 8.95
CA GLN A 71 -41.30 -8.54 8.85
C GLN A 71 -41.80 -9.54 7.79
N ALA A 72 -43.07 -9.94 7.85
CA ALA A 72 -43.64 -10.90 6.90
C ALA A 72 -43.65 -10.37 5.46
N GLN A 73 -43.93 -9.07 5.27
CA GLN A 73 -43.89 -8.45 3.94
C GLN A 73 -42.47 -8.41 3.39
N ILE A 74 -41.47 -8.01 4.19
CA ILE A 74 -40.07 -7.98 3.76
C ILE A 74 -39.58 -9.40 3.46
N GLU A 75 -39.82 -10.36 4.35
CA GLU A 75 -39.41 -11.76 4.16
C GLU A 75 -39.96 -12.34 2.85
N SER A 76 -41.22 -12.01 2.50
CA SER A 76 -41.82 -12.46 1.24
C SER A 76 -41.14 -11.94 -0.03
N LEU A 77 -40.38 -10.84 0.07
CA LEU A 77 -39.60 -10.27 -1.03
C LEU A 77 -38.25 -10.98 -1.22
N PHE A 78 -37.79 -11.75 -0.24
CA PHE A 78 -36.47 -12.39 -0.22
C PHE A 78 -36.59 -13.92 -0.10
N PRO A 79 -37.06 -14.62 -1.13
CA PRO A 79 -37.13 -16.07 -1.10
C PRO A 79 -35.73 -16.67 -1.01
N ASP A 80 -35.59 -17.77 -0.25
CA ASP A 80 -34.35 -18.53 -0.19
C ASP A 80 -34.04 -19.15 -1.57
N ASN A 81 -33.10 -18.54 -2.28
CA ASN A 81 -32.79 -18.86 -3.68
C ASN A 81 -31.29 -19.02 -3.90
N THR A 82 -30.65 -19.93 -3.16
CA THR A 82 -29.21 -20.22 -3.28
C THR A 82 -28.82 -20.59 -4.71
N GLU A 83 -29.69 -21.31 -5.43
CA GLU A 83 -29.45 -21.67 -6.83
C GLU A 83 -29.50 -20.45 -7.76
N GLY A 84 -30.40 -19.50 -7.50
CA GLY A 84 -30.40 -18.21 -8.21
C GLY A 84 -29.13 -17.40 -7.97
N VAL A 85 -28.63 -17.36 -6.72
CA VAL A 85 -27.35 -16.71 -6.38
C VAL A 85 -26.19 -17.35 -7.13
N ARG A 86 -26.14 -18.69 -7.19
CA ARG A 86 -25.13 -19.43 -7.97
C ARG A 86 -25.17 -19.07 -9.44
N ASN A 87 -26.34 -19.15 -10.06
CA ASN A 87 -26.52 -18.83 -11.47
C ASN A 87 -26.12 -17.37 -11.78
N GLU A 88 -26.40 -16.44 -10.89
CA GLU A 88 -26.02 -15.04 -11.07
C GLU A 88 -24.50 -14.82 -10.98
N ILE A 89 -23.83 -15.46 -10.02
CA ILE A 89 -22.37 -15.47 -9.92
C ILE A 89 -21.74 -16.07 -11.19
N GLU A 90 -22.25 -17.21 -11.65
CA GLU A 90 -21.76 -17.89 -12.87
C GLU A 90 -21.96 -17.02 -14.12
N ASN A 91 -23.08 -16.30 -14.20
CA ASN A 91 -23.34 -15.35 -15.29
C ASN A 91 -22.35 -14.18 -15.28
N ILE A 92 -22.07 -13.61 -14.10
CA ILE A 92 -21.06 -12.53 -13.96
C ILE A 92 -19.68 -13.02 -14.39
N ILE A 93 -19.27 -14.21 -13.93
CA ILE A 93 -17.98 -14.79 -14.32
C ILE A 93 -17.92 -15.04 -15.83
N SER A 94 -18.98 -15.59 -16.40
CA SER A 94 -19.06 -15.90 -17.83
C SER A 94 -19.04 -14.63 -18.70
N SER A 95 -19.73 -13.57 -18.28
CA SER A 95 -19.69 -12.29 -19.01
C SER A 95 -18.31 -11.64 -19.00
N ASP A 96 -17.63 -11.67 -17.85
CA ASP A 96 -16.35 -10.99 -17.65
C ASP A 96 -15.18 -11.76 -18.27
N LEU A 97 -15.32 -13.09 -18.46
CA LEU A 97 -14.35 -13.91 -19.19
C LEU A 97 -14.20 -13.51 -20.66
N GLY A 98 -15.27 -13.05 -21.31
CA GLY A 98 -15.26 -12.65 -22.73
C GLY A 98 -15.22 -13.82 -23.72
N ILE A 99 -15.15 -13.51 -25.03
CA ILE A 99 -15.17 -14.49 -26.14
C ILE A 99 -13.72 -14.90 -26.56
N ASP A 100 -12.70 -14.41 -25.87
CA ASP A 100 -11.30 -14.64 -26.26
C ASP A 100 -10.88 -16.11 -26.10
N THR A 101 -10.00 -16.57 -27.00
CA THR A 101 -9.37 -17.90 -26.91
C THR A 101 -8.32 -17.93 -25.80
N LEU A 102 -8.76 -18.00 -24.55
CA LEU A 102 -7.89 -18.18 -23.39
C LEU A 102 -7.43 -19.65 -23.30
N SER A 103 -6.17 -19.87 -22.94
CA SER A 103 -5.73 -21.20 -22.49
C SER A 103 -6.50 -21.63 -21.22
N ALA A 104 -6.49 -22.92 -20.90
CA ALA A 104 -7.14 -23.43 -19.69
C ALA A 104 -6.59 -22.75 -18.41
N LEU A 105 -5.28 -22.55 -18.35
CA LEU A 105 -4.62 -21.82 -17.27
C LEU A 105 -5.07 -20.36 -17.20
N GLU A 106 -5.07 -19.63 -18.32
CA GLU A 106 -5.48 -18.22 -18.36
C GLU A 106 -6.97 -18.04 -18.01
N GLY A 107 -7.83 -18.94 -18.46
CA GLY A 107 -9.25 -18.96 -18.11
C GLY A 107 -9.47 -19.16 -16.61
N ASN A 108 -8.73 -20.08 -15.99
CA ASN A 108 -8.82 -20.32 -14.55
C ASN A 108 -8.27 -19.14 -13.72
N LEU A 109 -7.16 -18.53 -14.12
CA LEU A 109 -6.62 -17.33 -13.47
C LEU A 109 -7.62 -16.16 -13.52
N LYS A 110 -8.25 -15.95 -14.68
CA LYS A 110 -9.25 -14.89 -14.85
C LYS A 110 -10.51 -15.17 -14.02
N LYS A 111 -10.99 -16.42 -13.96
CA LYS A 111 -12.08 -16.83 -13.05
C LYS A 111 -11.75 -16.52 -11.60
N LYS A 112 -10.53 -16.82 -11.14
CA LYS A 112 -10.10 -16.52 -9.77
C LYS A 112 -10.13 -15.02 -9.48
N ALA A 113 -9.64 -14.20 -10.42
CA ALA A 113 -9.63 -12.74 -10.26
C ALA A 113 -11.04 -12.15 -10.13
N ILE A 114 -12.00 -12.63 -10.93
CA ILE A 114 -13.40 -12.21 -10.84
C ILE A 114 -14.00 -12.66 -9.49
N ALA A 115 -13.74 -13.90 -9.06
CA ALA A 115 -14.24 -14.41 -7.79
C ALA A 115 -13.75 -13.61 -6.58
N VAL A 116 -12.44 -13.27 -6.55
CA VAL A 116 -11.85 -12.43 -5.51
C VAL A 116 -12.43 -11.02 -5.52
N GLU A 117 -12.66 -10.44 -6.70
CA GLU A 117 -13.32 -9.12 -6.81
C GLU A 117 -14.74 -9.13 -6.21
N LEU A 118 -15.52 -10.18 -6.49
CA LEU A 118 -16.85 -10.34 -5.93
C LEU A 118 -16.79 -10.46 -4.41
N LEU A 119 -15.89 -11.28 -3.86
CA LEU A 119 -15.70 -11.41 -2.40
C LEU A 119 -15.37 -10.07 -1.74
N GLN A 120 -14.54 -9.24 -2.38
CA GLN A 120 -14.23 -7.90 -1.87
C GLN A 120 -15.44 -6.97 -1.88
N ARG A 121 -16.17 -6.94 -3.00
CA ARG A 121 -17.40 -6.13 -3.11
C ARG A 121 -18.44 -6.56 -2.07
N ILE A 122 -18.54 -7.87 -1.79
CA ILE A 122 -19.36 -8.37 -0.68
C ILE A 122 -18.91 -7.75 0.64
N GLY A 123 -17.62 -7.83 0.98
CA GLY A 123 -17.09 -7.29 2.24
C GLY A 123 -17.26 -5.78 2.42
N MET A 124 -17.35 -5.02 1.32
CA MET A 124 -17.58 -3.57 1.34
C MET A 124 -19.07 -3.18 1.34
N SER A 125 -20.00 -4.13 1.30
CA SER A 125 -21.42 -3.83 1.22
C SER A 125 -21.91 -3.07 2.47
N THR A 126 -22.73 -2.05 2.26
CA THR A 126 -23.37 -1.28 3.35
C THR A 126 -24.33 -2.14 4.17
N CYS A 127 -24.79 -3.27 3.63
CA CYS A 127 -25.67 -4.23 4.31
C CYS A 127 -25.10 -4.68 5.66
N TRP A 128 -23.78 -4.82 5.79
CA TRP A 128 -23.15 -5.28 7.03
C TRP A 128 -23.41 -4.34 8.20
N TYR A 129 -23.35 -3.03 7.96
CA TYR A 129 -23.57 -1.97 8.95
C TYR A 129 -25.06 -1.60 9.10
N GLU A 130 -25.85 -1.72 8.04
CA GLU A 130 -27.27 -1.41 8.12
C GLU A 130 -28.05 -2.50 8.86
N ALA A 131 -27.59 -3.75 8.80
CA ALA A 131 -28.24 -4.90 9.43
C ALA A 131 -28.29 -4.81 10.97
N ASP A 132 -27.30 -4.18 11.60
CA ASP A 132 -27.22 -4.01 13.07
C ASP A 132 -27.58 -2.59 13.55
N ARG A 133 -27.84 -1.65 12.64
CA ARG A 133 -28.02 -0.21 12.94
C ARG A 133 -29.04 0.10 14.04
N VAL A 134 -30.20 -0.55 14.06
CA VAL A 134 -31.28 -0.23 15.03
C VAL A 134 -31.18 -1.05 16.31
N PHE A 135 -30.79 -2.32 16.21
CA PHE A 135 -30.83 -3.23 17.36
C PHE A 135 -29.46 -3.40 18.03
N GLY A 136 -28.38 -2.87 17.43
CA GLY A 136 -27.00 -3.17 17.82
C GLY A 136 -26.59 -4.62 17.51
N VAL A 137 -27.48 -5.39 16.89
CA VAL A 137 -27.31 -6.77 16.45
C VAL A 137 -28.07 -6.98 15.15
N ASP A 138 -27.68 -8.00 14.39
CA ASP A 138 -28.35 -8.37 13.13
C ASP A 138 -29.85 -8.62 13.35
N ALA A 139 -30.72 -7.96 12.58
CA ALA A 139 -32.16 -8.04 12.77
C ALA A 139 -32.73 -9.46 12.58
N LEU A 140 -32.10 -10.32 11.77
CA LEU A 140 -32.51 -11.72 11.58
C LEU A 140 -31.93 -12.67 12.64
N SER A 141 -31.07 -12.18 13.55
CA SER A 141 -30.59 -12.97 14.70
C SER A 141 -31.59 -12.98 15.86
N LEU A 142 -32.50 -12.01 15.90
CA LEU A 142 -33.57 -11.90 16.88
C LEU A 142 -34.75 -12.76 16.45
N ASP A 143 -35.46 -13.38 17.41
CA ASP A 143 -36.74 -13.97 17.07
C ASP A 143 -37.77 -12.89 16.71
N SER A 144 -38.81 -13.26 15.97
CA SER A 144 -39.77 -12.29 15.45
C SER A 144 -40.51 -11.51 16.55
N THR A 145 -40.70 -12.12 17.72
CA THR A 145 -41.38 -11.51 18.88
C THR A 145 -40.45 -10.54 19.59
N GLU A 146 -39.19 -10.92 19.79
CA GLU A 146 -38.16 -10.05 20.37
C GLU A 146 -37.92 -8.82 19.48
N SER A 147 -37.72 -9.03 18.17
CA SER A 147 -37.55 -7.97 17.19
C SER A 147 -38.75 -7.01 17.16
N ALA A 148 -39.98 -7.56 17.17
CA ALA A 148 -41.20 -6.76 17.23
C ALA A 148 -41.33 -5.99 18.56
N GLY A 149 -40.91 -6.60 19.68
CA GLY A 149 -40.93 -5.99 21.01
C GLY A 149 -39.97 -4.81 21.13
N LEU A 150 -38.75 -4.96 20.60
CA LEU A 150 -37.77 -3.88 20.56
C LEU A 150 -38.25 -2.72 19.67
N PHE A 151 -38.80 -3.03 18.49
CA PHE A 151 -39.42 -2.02 17.63
C PHE A 151 -40.54 -1.26 18.36
N ALA A 152 -41.48 -2.00 18.98
CA ALA A 152 -42.61 -1.39 19.68
C ALA A 152 -42.14 -0.51 20.83
N THR A 153 -41.15 -0.96 21.59
CA THR A 153 -40.54 -0.20 22.68
C THR A 153 -39.94 1.10 22.16
N TYR A 154 -39.06 1.05 21.15
CA TYR A 154 -38.39 2.25 20.62
C TYR A 154 -39.37 3.28 20.05
N VAL A 155 -40.40 2.83 19.32
CA VAL A 155 -41.40 3.73 18.76
C VAL A 155 -42.33 4.32 19.83
N GLU A 156 -42.67 3.56 20.87
CA GLU A 156 -43.50 4.03 21.97
C GLU A 156 -42.77 5.04 22.86
N THR A 157 -41.46 4.84 23.10
CA THR A 157 -40.63 5.75 23.92
C THR A 157 -40.14 6.99 23.19
N ALA A 158 -40.31 7.07 21.87
CA ALA A 158 -39.84 8.20 21.06
C ALA A 158 -40.56 9.51 21.43
N GLU A 159 -39.76 10.56 21.67
CA GLU A 159 -40.23 11.84 22.21
C GLU A 159 -41.05 12.63 21.18
N ASN A 160 -40.77 12.43 19.89
CA ASN A 160 -41.37 13.22 18.82
C ASN A 160 -41.60 12.41 17.54
N LYS A 161 -42.30 13.02 16.58
CA LYS A 161 -42.66 12.38 15.30
C LYS A 161 -41.42 12.01 14.46
N GLN A 162 -40.37 12.83 14.50
CA GLN A 162 -39.16 12.61 13.71
C GLN A 162 -38.40 11.37 14.22
N GLU A 163 -38.31 11.22 15.53
CA GLU A 163 -37.67 10.07 16.17
C GLU A 163 -38.47 8.77 15.93
N ARG A 164 -39.81 8.82 15.95
CA ARG A 164 -40.64 7.66 15.55
C ARG A 164 -40.39 7.24 14.11
N LEU A 165 -40.30 8.21 13.20
CA LEU A 165 -40.02 7.92 11.80
C LEU A 165 -38.61 7.31 11.64
N TYR A 166 -37.63 7.83 12.39
CA TYR A 166 -36.28 7.29 12.43
C TYR A 166 -36.24 5.81 12.86
N TYR A 167 -36.91 5.43 13.95
CA TYR A 167 -36.96 4.02 14.38
C TYR A 167 -37.70 3.12 13.39
N TYR A 168 -38.76 3.63 12.75
CA TYR A 168 -39.48 2.89 11.72
C TYR A 168 -38.66 2.68 10.45
N GLU A 169 -38.04 3.73 9.90
CA GLU A 169 -37.17 3.62 8.74
C GLU A 169 -35.93 2.78 9.05
N GLY A 170 -35.39 2.91 10.25
CA GLY A 170 -34.31 2.07 10.73
C GLY A 170 -34.71 0.60 10.80
N PHE A 171 -35.89 0.28 11.31
CA PHE A 171 -36.39 -1.10 11.38
C PHE A 171 -36.53 -1.72 9.99
N LEU A 172 -37.10 -0.97 9.04
CA LEU A 172 -37.15 -1.35 7.62
C LEU A 172 -35.76 -1.57 7.04
N SER A 173 -34.82 -0.65 7.29
CA SER A 173 -33.45 -0.72 6.80
C SER A 173 -32.73 -1.95 7.33
N SER A 174 -32.79 -2.19 8.65
CA SER A 174 -32.10 -3.30 9.28
C SER A 174 -32.65 -4.66 8.85
N LEU A 175 -33.98 -4.81 8.70
CA LEU A 175 -34.55 -6.04 8.15
C LEU A 175 -34.15 -6.27 6.69
N THR A 176 -34.26 -5.23 5.85
CA THR A 176 -33.89 -5.31 4.42
C THR A 176 -32.41 -5.63 4.25
N ALA A 177 -31.54 -4.94 4.99
CA ALA A 177 -30.10 -5.16 5.00
C ALA A 177 -29.74 -6.58 5.46
N SER A 178 -30.43 -7.11 6.46
CA SER A 178 -30.18 -8.46 6.98
C SER A 178 -30.52 -9.54 5.95
N HIS A 179 -31.61 -9.38 5.18
CA HIS A 179 -31.91 -10.28 4.07
C HIS A 179 -30.89 -10.19 2.93
N PHE A 180 -30.45 -8.98 2.54
CA PHE A 180 -29.36 -8.83 1.58
C PHE A 180 -28.04 -9.42 2.11
N LYS A 181 -27.72 -9.22 3.39
CA LYS A 181 -26.57 -9.84 4.05
C LYS A 181 -26.63 -11.36 3.98
N LYS A 182 -27.80 -11.98 4.19
CA LYS A 182 -28.01 -13.43 4.00
C LYS A 182 -27.69 -13.87 2.55
N ILE A 183 -28.14 -13.11 1.55
CA ILE A 183 -27.80 -13.37 0.13
C ILE A 183 -26.29 -13.28 -0.10
N LEU A 184 -25.63 -12.27 0.45
CA LEU A 184 -24.18 -12.09 0.33
C LEU A 184 -23.40 -13.22 1.01
N ILE A 185 -23.83 -13.70 2.18
CA ILE A 185 -23.23 -14.85 2.88
C ILE A 185 -23.34 -16.14 2.03
N ASN A 186 -24.50 -16.37 1.39
CA ASN A 186 -24.65 -17.45 0.43
C ASN A 186 -23.67 -17.31 -0.75
N GLY A 187 -23.50 -16.07 -1.25
CA GLY A 187 -22.53 -15.75 -2.28
C GLY A 187 -21.08 -16.04 -1.86
N ILE A 188 -20.69 -15.70 -0.63
CA ILE A 188 -19.37 -16.03 -0.07
C ILE A 188 -19.13 -17.54 -0.14
N SER A 189 -20.07 -18.34 0.37
CA SER A 189 -19.94 -19.81 0.39
C SER A 189 -19.76 -20.40 -1.02
N ILE A 190 -20.46 -19.85 -2.02
CA ILE A 190 -20.34 -20.27 -3.42
C ILE A 190 -18.98 -19.86 -4.00
N LEU A 191 -18.53 -18.62 -3.76
CA LEU A 191 -17.27 -18.08 -4.27
C LEU A 191 -16.04 -18.74 -3.63
N GLU A 192 -16.11 -19.10 -2.35
CA GLU A 192 -15.05 -19.87 -1.66
C GLU A 192 -14.91 -21.27 -2.28
N GLY A 193 -16.02 -21.98 -2.48
CA GLY A 193 -16.02 -23.28 -3.15
C GLY A 193 -15.50 -23.20 -4.59
N LEU A 194 -15.86 -22.16 -5.33
CA LEU A 194 -15.34 -21.89 -6.67
C LEU A 194 -13.83 -21.64 -6.65
N THR A 195 -13.35 -20.80 -5.73
CA THR A 195 -11.93 -20.45 -5.60
C THR A 195 -11.08 -21.70 -5.34
N LEU A 196 -11.52 -22.58 -4.45
CA LEU A 196 -10.84 -23.86 -4.18
C LEU A 196 -10.74 -24.76 -5.42
N ALA A 197 -11.82 -24.87 -6.19
CA ALA A 197 -11.83 -25.68 -7.42
C ALA A 197 -10.93 -25.08 -8.50
N VAL A 198 -10.95 -23.75 -8.65
CA VAL A 198 -10.11 -23.01 -9.59
C VAL A 198 -8.64 -23.13 -9.21
N ASP A 199 -8.29 -23.07 -7.92
CA ASP A 199 -6.92 -23.25 -7.43
C ASP A 199 -6.37 -24.63 -7.77
N ALA A 200 -7.15 -25.69 -7.56
CA ALA A 200 -6.77 -27.05 -7.94
C ALA A 200 -6.55 -27.18 -9.46
N ALA A 201 -7.36 -26.50 -10.27
CA ALA A 201 -7.23 -26.50 -11.72
C ALA A 201 -5.99 -25.71 -12.20
N ILE A 202 -5.70 -24.56 -11.60
CA ILE A 202 -4.48 -23.78 -11.83
C ILE A 202 -3.25 -24.62 -11.47
N HIS A 203 -3.25 -25.25 -10.30
CA HIS A 203 -2.17 -26.13 -9.86
C HIS A 203 -1.93 -27.29 -10.85
N SER A 204 -3.01 -27.92 -11.31
CA SER A 204 -2.95 -29.02 -12.28
C SER A 204 -2.42 -28.57 -13.66
N ALA A 205 -2.73 -27.36 -14.10
CA ALA A 205 -2.22 -26.80 -15.36
C ALA A 205 -0.72 -26.49 -15.27
N LEU A 206 -0.30 -25.89 -14.16
CA LEU A 206 1.09 -25.51 -13.94
C LEU A 206 2.00 -26.75 -13.74
N THR A 207 1.51 -27.81 -13.08
CA THR A 207 2.23 -29.08 -12.97
C THR A 207 2.43 -29.78 -14.32
N ARG A 208 1.61 -29.48 -15.34
CA ARG A 208 1.80 -29.92 -16.72
C ARG A 208 2.76 -29.05 -17.53
N GLY A 209 3.29 -27.96 -16.95
CA GLY A 209 4.21 -27.05 -17.62
C GLY A 209 3.54 -25.99 -18.49
N GLU A 210 2.24 -25.72 -18.32
CA GLU A 210 1.55 -24.61 -18.99
C GLU A 210 2.13 -23.27 -18.47
N THR A 211 2.50 -22.34 -19.36
CA THR A 211 2.98 -20.99 -19.00
C THR A 211 1.97 -19.95 -19.47
N ALA A 212 1.50 -19.08 -18.57
CA ALA A 212 0.60 -17.98 -18.91
C ALA A 212 1.41 -16.76 -19.40
N TYR A 213 1.05 -16.20 -20.55
CA TYR A 213 1.86 -15.13 -21.19
C TYR A 213 1.34 -13.70 -21.01
N ARG A 214 0.24 -13.47 -20.27
CA ARG A 214 -0.13 -12.13 -19.76
C ARG A 214 -1.38 -12.17 -18.88
N PHE A 215 -1.32 -11.56 -17.69
CA PHE A 215 -2.50 -11.24 -16.89
C PHE A 215 -2.39 -9.80 -16.38
N ASN A 216 -3.17 -8.88 -16.94
CA ASN A 216 -3.20 -7.48 -16.52
C ASN A 216 -4.23 -7.32 -15.38
N LEU A 217 -3.80 -7.06 -14.13
CA LEU A 217 -4.71 -6.44 -13.16
C LEU A 217 -4.64 -4.92 -13.34
N PRO A 218 -5.73 -4.26 -13.75
CA PRO A 218 -5.83 -2.83 -13.57
C PRO A 218 -5.95 -2.52 -12.07
N LEU A 219 -5.00 -1.75 -11.53
CA LEU A 219 -5.20 -1.07 -10.25
C LEU A 219 -5.77 0.32 -10.61
N SER A 220 -6.91 0.68 -10.04
CA SER A 220 -7.69 1.84 -10.46
C SER A 220 -7.36 3.13 -9.71
N GLN A 221 -6.45 3.12 -8.73
CA GLN A 221 -6.10 4.31 -7.93
C GLN A 221 -4.61 4.38 -7.56
N SER A 222 -4.12 5.60 -7.41
CA SER A 222 -2.74 5.92 -7.07
C SER A 222 -2.44 5.77 -5.58
N ALA A 223 -1.19 5.40 -5.28
CA ALA A 223 -0.69 5.30 -3.92
C ALA A 223 0.25 6.48 -3.60
N HIS A 224 0.30 6.90 -2.34
CA HIS A 224 1.14 8.01 -1.91
C HIS A 224 2.51 7.52 -1.42
N LEU A 225 3.58 8.01 -2.04
CA LEU A 225 4.97 7.75 -1.65
C LEU A 225 5.51 8.87 -0.75
N VAL A 226 6.33 8.53 0.26
CA VAL A 226 7.06 9.51 1.08
C VAL A 226 8.55 9.47 0.73
N THR A 227 9.18 10.62 0.53
CA THR A 227 10.64 10.74 0.38
C THR A 227 11.31 10.75 1.76
N VAL A 228 12.46 10.10 1.91
CA VAL A 228 13.16 9.93 3.23
C VAL A 228 13.62 11.27 3.84
N ALA A 229 13.63 12.36 3.07
CA ALA A 229 14.09 13.68 3.50
C ALA A 229 12.97 14.68 3.89
N GLY A 230 11.70 14.27 4.02
CA GLY A 230 10.60 15.21 4.30
C GLY A 230 9.45 14.68 5.17
N THR A 231 8.84 15.57 5.96
CA THR A 231 7.56 15.35 6.65
C THR A 231 6.41 15.28 5.65
N ALA A 232 5.62 14.21 5.68
CA ALA A 232 4.45 14.05 4.81
C ALA A 232 3.16 13.88 5.64
N THR A 233 2.13 14.65 5.28
CA THR A 233 0.75 14.41 5.74
C THR A 233 0.01 13.62 4.66
N LEU A 234 -0.40 12.39 4.99
CA LEU A 234 -1.20 11.56 4.08
C LEU A 234 -2.67 11.95 4.19
N ARG A 235 -3.30 12.25 3.05
CA ARG A 235 -4.77 12.26 2.93
C ARG A 235 -5.21 10.84 2.59
N SER A 236 -6.07 10.24 3.40
CA SER A 236 -6.91 9.13 2.94
C SER A 236 -7.94 9.72 1.98
N GLY A 237 -7.78 9.49 0.67
CA GLY A 237 -8.82 9.82 -0.31
C GLY A 237 -10.02 8.90 -0.12
N ASP A 238 -11.23 9.45 -0.17
CA ASP A 238 -12.48 8.69 -0.16
C ASP A 238 -12.58 7.89 -1.48
N GLY A 239 -12.40 6.56 -1.42
CA GLY A 239 -12.37 5.68 -2.59
C GLY A 239 -11.47 4.45 -2.41
N TRP A 240 -11.41 3.57 -3.41
CA TRP A 240 -10.60 2.35 -3.41
C TRP A 240 -9.12 2.65 -3.10
N ASN A 241 -8.68 2.38 -1.87
CA ASN A 241 -7.28 2.61 -1.49
C ASN A 241 -6.35 1.56 -2.13
N PHE A 242 -5.11 1.97 -2.39
CA PHE A 242 -4.02 1.10 -2.83
C PHE A 242 -3.89 -0.21 -2.02
N GLU A 243 -4.19 -0.15 -0.72
CA GLU A 243 -4.20 -1.30 0.18
C GLU A 243 -5.25 -2.35 -0.20
N ALA A 244 -6.46 -1.95 -0.59
CA ALA A 244 -7.50 -2.87 -1.05
C ALA A 244 -7.09 -3.59 -2.34
N ALA A 245 -6.38 -2.88 -3.22
CA ALA A 245 -5.86 -3.44 -4.45
C ALA A 245 -4.70 -4.41 -4.20
N LEU A 246 -3.82 -4.11 -3.23
CA LEU A 246 -2.78 -5.03 -2.77
C LEU A 246 -3.36 -6.27 -2.08
N ARG A 247 -4.39 -6.11 -1.23
CA ARG A 247 -5.14 -7.23 -0.64
C ARG A 247 -5.79 -8.10 -1.73
N LYS A 248 -6.31 -7.50 -2.80
CA LYS A 248 -6.87 -8.23 -3.96
C LYS A 248 -5.82 -9.14 -4.58
N SER A 249 -4.62 -8.61 -4.80
CA SER A 249 -3.49 -9.36 -5.33
C SER A 249 -3.06 -10.48 -4.38
N ILE A 250 -2.95 -10.24 -3.07
CA ILE A 250 -2.61 -11.28 -2.09
C ILE A 250 -3.67 -12.40 -2.06
N LEU A 251 -4.96 -12.05 -2.02
CA LEU A 251 -6.06 -13.01 -2.03
C LEU A 251 -6.10 -13.84 -3.32
N LEU A 252 -5.79 -13.23 -4.48
CA LEU A 252 -5.68 -13.93 -5.75
C LEU A 252 -4.60 -15.02 -5.75
N LEU A 253 -3.62 -14.92 -4.87
CA LEU A 253 -2.48 -15.83 -4.80
C LEU A 253 -2.60 -16.84 -3.67
N THR A 254 -3.42 -16.51 -2.67
CA THR A 254 -3.76 -17.40 -1.57
C THR A 254 -4.41 -18.66 -2.13
N GLY A 255 -3.98 -19.86 -1.69
CA GLY A 255 -4.55 -21.14 -2.15
C GLY A 255 -3.86 -21.80 -3.35
N LEU A 256 -2.92 -21.13 -4.04
CA LEU A 256 -2.17 -21.74 -5.16
C LEU A 256 -1.11 -22.79 -4.75
N GLY A 257 -0.88 -22.96 -3.44
CA GLY A 257 -0.06 -24.03 -2.83
C GLY A 257 1.46 -23.81 -2.86
N GLU A 258 2.15 -24.31 -1.82
CA GLU A 258 3.62 -24.21 -1.67
C GLU A 258 4.42 -24.88 -2.82
N VAL A 259 3.85 -25.92 -3.43
CA VAL A 259 4.49 -26.66 -4.55
C VAL A 259 4.60 -25.80 -5.80
N LEU A 260 3.68 -24.85 -6.01
CA LEU A 260 3.76 -23.90 -7.13
C LEU A 260 4.84 -22.83 -6.91
N LEU A 261 4.98 -22.39 -5.66
CA LEU A 261 5.92 -21.35 -5.27
C LEU A 261 7.36 -21.89 -5.08
N SER A 262 7.54 -23.19 -4.82
CA SER A 262 8.84 -23.83 -4.56
C SER A 262 9.56 -24.39 -5.80
N ARG A 263 8.85 -24.67 -6.90
CA ARG A 263 9.48 -25.17 -8.14
C ARG A 263 9.85 -24.00 -9.06
N ALA A 264 11.02 -23.42 -8.78
CA ALA A 264 11.82 -22.56 -9.66
C ALA A 264 11.41 -21.09 -9.89
N THR A 265 10.47 -20.51 -9.13
CA THR A 265 10.07 -19.11 -9.38
C THR A 265 9.53 -18.48 -8.11
N ALA A 266 10.16 -17.44 -7.56
CA ALA A 266 9.31 -16.47 -6.89
C ALA A 266 8.63 -15.65 -7.94
N ILE A 267 7.33 -15.63 -7.83
CA ILE A 267 6.48 -14.90 -8.74
C ILE A 267 6.44 -13.47 -8.16
N GLY A 268 7.10 -12.53 -8.85
CA GLY A 268 6.90 -11.11 -8.63
C GLY A 268 5.56 -10.71 -9.24
N ILE A 269 4.66 -10.11 -8.45
CA ILE A 269 3.26 -9.91 -8.80
C ILE A 269 2.91 -8.43 -8.65
N GLY A 270 3.06 -7.71 -9.75
CA GLY A 270 2.69 -6.30 -9.85
C GLY A 270 3.84 -5.36 -9.51
N ALA A 271 4.02 -4.36 -10.38
CA ALA A 271 4.98 -3.27 -10.25
C ALA A 271 4.25 -1.92 -10.08
N LEU A 272 4.81 -1.01 -9.31
CA LEU A 272 4.32 0.36 -9.17
C LEU A 272 5.42 1.33 -9.55
N PHE A 273 5.21 2.15 -10.58
CA PHE A 273 6.23 3.07 -11.06
C PHE A 273 6.03 4.47 -10.47
N TYR A 274 7.14 5.16 -10.20
CA TYR A 274 7.15 6.59 -9.88
C TYR A 274 8.22 7.35 -10.67
N SER A 275 7.99 8.65 -10.91
CA SER A 275 8.94 9.48 -11.65
C SER A 275 10.00 10.06 -10.70
N PRO A 276 11.31 9.89 -11.00
CA PRO A 276 12.37 10.60 -10.29
C PRO A 276 12.35 12.08 -10.68
N ALA A 277 12.15 12.97 -9.70
CA ALA A 277 12.25 14.40 -9.90
C ALA A 277 13.23 15.01 -8.91
N LEU A 278 14.53 14.86 -9.16
CA LEU A 278 15.58 15.71 -8.58
C LEU A 278 16.62 16.01 -9.66
N GLY A 279 16.74 17.29 -10.01
CA GLY A 279 17.56 17.80 -11.12
C GLY A 279 18.98 18.20 -10.72
N ASN A 280 19.67 17.37 -9.92
CA ASN A 280 21.03 17.64 -9.44
C ASN A 280 21.91 16.37 -9.35
N GLY A 281 21.85 15.48 -10.35
CA GLY A 281 22.74 14.31 -10.44
C GLY A 281 22.44 13.17 -9.47
N GLU A 282 21.87 13.43 -8.29
CA GLU A 282 21.28 12.42 -7.40
C GLU A 282 19.85 12.10 -7.85
N ARG A 283 19.75 11.39 -8.98
CA ARG A 283 18.48 11.14 -9.67
C ARG A 283 17.42 10.39 -8.83
N PHE A 284 17.77 9.75 -7.70
CA PHE A 284 16.84 8.92 -6.92
C PHE A 284 17.00 9.11 -5.41
N PRO A 285 16.14 9.93 -4.76
CA PRO A 285 16.12 9.95 -3.30
C PRO A 285 15.65 8.58 -2.80
N GLN A 286 16.11 8.17 -1.62
CA GLN A 286 15.49 7.02 -0.96
C GLN A 286 14.00 7.33 -0.75
N THR A 287 13.15 6.39 -1.15
CA THR A 287 11.70 6.45 -0.99
C THR A 287 11.22 5.34 -0.07
N VAL A 288 10.08 5.60 0.56
CA VAL A 288 9.44 4.63 1.45
C VAL A 288 7.98 4.49 1.07
N LEU A 289 7.58 3.24 0.84
CA LEU A 289 6.19 2.83 0.78
C LEU A 289 5.71 2.50 2.19
N LYS A 290 4.65 3.19 2.65
CA LYS A 290 4.00 2.94 3.94
C LYS A 290 2.64 2.29 3.69
N LEU A 291 2.37 1.21 4.40
CA LEU A 291 1.09 0.49 4.40
C LEU A 291 0.64 0.20 5.83
N SER A 292 -0.65 -0.01 6.02
CA SER A 292 -1.20 -0.61 7.23
C SER A 292 -0.62 -2.01 7.42
N GLY A 293 -0.20 -2.37 8.64
CA GLY A 293 0.30 -3.71 8.95
C GLY A 293 -0.74 -4.79 8.65
N SER A 294 -2.03 -4.48 8.83
CA SER A 294 -3.15 -5.38 8.50
C SER A 294 -3.27 -5.74 7.01
N THR A 295 -2.58 -5.00 6.13
CA THR A 295 -2.56 -5.29 4.68
C THR A 295 -1.72 -6.52 4.35
N VAL A 296 -0.66 -6.78 5.13
CA VAL A 296 0.23 -7.93 4.94
C VAL A 296 0.11 -8.96 6.06
N LEU A 297 -0.48 -8.57 7.19
CA LEU A 297 -0.69 -9.39 8.38
C LEU A 297 -2.11 -9.16 8.93
N PRO A 298 -3.16 -9.64 8.24
CA PRO A 298 -4.56 -9.42 8.64
C PRO A 298 -4.88 -10.09 9.99
N ASP A 299 -4.37 -11.30 10.20
CA ASP A 299 -4.52 -12.07 11.44
C ASP A 299 -3.25 -11.93 12.30
N ALA A 300 -2.95 -10.70 12.74
CA ALA A 300 -1.77 -10.43 13.55
C ALA A 300 -1.77 -11.27 14.85
N PRO A 301 -0.64 -11.92 15.20
CA PRO A 301 -0.60 -12.76 16.38
C PRO A 301 -0.65 -11.90 17.64
N ALA A 302 -1.27 -12.41 18.70
CA ALA A 302 -1.45 -11.67 19.96
C ALA A 302 -0.13 -11.21 20.61
N ASN A 303 0.98 -11.90 20.33
CA ASN A 303 2.31 -11.58 20.85
C ASN A 303 3.14 -10.67 19.92
N LEU A 304 2.55 -10.01 18.91
CA LEU A 304 3.29 -9.18 17.95
C LEU A 304 4.13 -8.08 18.63
N ASN A 305 3.61 -7.42 19.67
CA ASN A 305 4.34 -6.41 20.43
C ASN A 305 5.54 -7.00 21.22
N GLU A 306 5.45 -8.25 21.68
CA GLU A 306 6.57 -8.94 22.33
C GLU A 306 7.67 -9.27 21.32
N ILE A 307 7.28 -9.72 20.12
CA ILE A 307 8.21 -9.93 18.99
C ILE A 307 8.89 -8.60 18.63
N ALA A 308 8.14 -7.50 18.58
CA ALA A 308 8.66 -6.16 18.30
C ALA A 308 9.69 -5.71 19.35
N ALA A 309 9.39 -5.91 20.63
CA ALA A 309 10.28 -5.57 21.75
C ALA A 309 11.57 -6.40 21.75
N ALA A 310 11.49 -7.66 21.32
CA ALA A 310 12.64 -8.54 21.14
C ALA A 310 13.41 -8.29 19.82
N ALA A 311 12.99 -7.31 19.01
CA ALA A 311 13.51 -7.07 17.66
C ALA A 311 13.49 -8.35 16.77
N GLY A 312 12.46 -9.18 16.94
CA GLY A 312 12.29 -10.45 16.24
C GLY A 312 11.83 -10.30 14.79
N THR A 313 11.33 -11.41 14.26
CA THR A 313 10.82 -11.53 12.88
C THR A 313 9.50 -12.30 12.85
N ILE A 314 8.68 -12.05 11.83
CA ILE A 314 7.49 -12.84 11.53
C ILE A 314 7.53 -13.30 10.08
N ASP A 315 7.06 -14.51 9.80
CA ASP A 315 6.97 -15.01 8.44
C ASP A 315 5.72 -14.46 7.74
N LEU A 316 5.93 -13.77 6.62
CA LEU A 316 4.85 -13.40 5.73
C LEU A 316 4.82 -14.33 4.51
N PRO A 317 3.64 -14.62 3.95
CA PRO A 317 3.50 -15.38 2.69
C PRO A 317 3.83 -14.54 1.45
N TYR A 318 3.83 -13.21 1.59
CA TYR A 318 4.24 -12.25 0.56
C TYR A 318 4.98 -11.08 1.22
N ARG A 319 5.98 -10.54 0.52
CA ARG A 319 6.75 -9.36 0.91
C ARG A 319 6.86 -8.40 -0.26
N ILE A 320 7.08 -7.12 -0.01
CA ILE A 320 7.28 -6.13 -1.07
C ILE A 320 8.76 -5.77 -1.16
N TYR A 321 9.29 -5.82 -2.37
CA TYR A 321 10.63 -5.37 -2.71
C TYR A 321 10.56 -4.01 -3.43
N GLY A 322 11.30 -3.01 -2.94
CA GLY A 322 11.40 -1.70 -3.58
C GLY A 322 12.74 -1.53 -4.31
N ASP A 323 12.69 -1.17 -5.59
CA ASP A 323 13.81 -0.81 -6.46
C ASP A 323 13.76 0.68 -6.84
N VAL A 324 14.65 1.12 -7.73
CA VAL A 324 14.87 2.53 -8.10
C VAL A 324 13.60 3.32 -8.29
N ASN A 325 12.68 2.84 -9.12
CA ASN A 325 11.42 3.50 -9.43
C ASN A 325 10.23 2.55 -9.28
N GLN A 326 10.41 1.38 -8.64
CA GLN A 326 9.46 0.27 -8.70
C GLN A 326 9.25 -0.40 -7.33
N TYR A 327 8.00 -0.68 -6.96
CA TYR A 327 7.69 -1.62 -5.86
C TYR A 327 7.04 -2.90 -6.40
N THR A 328 7.54 -4.05 -5.97
CA THR A 328 7.12 -5.38 -6.46
C THR A 328 6.67 -6.28 -5.32
N LEU A 329 5.46 -6.85 -5.39
CA LEU A 329 5.03 -7.90 -4.45
C LEU A 329 5.71 -9.23 -4.81
N VAL A 330 6.28 -9.93 -3.84
CA VAL A 330 7.05 -11.16 -4.03
C VAL A 330 6.49 -12.24 -3.10
N ALA A 331 6.20 -13.42 -3.64
CA ALA A 331 5.78 -14.56 -2.83
C ALA A 331 6.95 -15.22 -2.10
N THR A 332 6.73 -15.65 -0.85
CA THR A 332 7.75 -16.18 0.06
C THR A 332 7.33 -17.54 0.62
N PRO A 333 7.39 -18.60 -0.21
CA PRO A 333 6.96 -19.93 0.22
C PRO A 333 7.89 -20.56 1.26
N THR A 334 7.29 -21.38 2.12
CA THR A 334 8.01 -22.22 3.07
C THR A 334 9.03 -23.11 2.35
N GLY A 335 10.30 -23.05 2.77
CA GLY A 335 11.40 -23.82 2.15
C GLY A 335 11.88 -23.31 0.78
N GLY A 336 11.38 -22.16 0.31
CA GLY A 336 11.89 -21.49 -0.88
C GLY A 336 13.26 -20.83 -0.68
N SER A 337 13.85 -20.33 -1.77
CA SER A 337 15.11 -19.57 -1.74
C SER A 337 14.96 -18.14 -1.22
N ILE A 338 13.74 -17.70 -0.94
CA ILE A 338 13.40 -16.34 -0.52
C ILE A 338 12.90 -16.37 0.90
N SER A 339 13.50 -15.52 1.73
CA SER A 339 13.13 -15.38 3.13
C SER A 339 11.71 -14.83 3.29
N SER A 340 10.86 -15.57 3.99
CA SER A 340 9.56 -15.11 4.51
C SER A 340 9.70 -14.18 5.72
N ALA A 341 10.85 -14.20 6.39
CA ALA A 341 11.05 -13.51 7.66
C ALA A 341 11.14 -11.99 7.47
N VAL A 342 10.13 -11.28 7.98
CA VAL A 342 10.03 -9.82 8.04
C VAL A 342 10.38 -9.34 9.45
N PRO A 343 11.32 -8.38 9.59
CA PRO A 343 11.62 -7.75 10.87
C PRO A 343 10.40 -7.07 11.51
N VAL A 344 10.27 -7.22 12.82
CA VAL A 344 9.28 -6.50 13.62
C VAL A 344 10.01 -5.62 14.63
N ARG A 345 9.68 -4.32 14.70
CA ARG A 345 10.36 -3.34 15.55
C ARG A 345 9.36 -2.53 16.35
N ALA A 346 9.69 -2.27 17.62
CA ALA A 346 8.89 -1.40 18.46
C ALA A 346 9.22 0.08 18.17
N LEU A 347 8.18 0.90 18.08
CA LEU A 347 8.31 2.36 18.15
C LEU A 347 8.29 2.78 19.61
N GLU A 348 9.11 3.77 19.95
CA GLU A 348 9.17 4.33 21.29
C GLU A 348 8.49 5.70 21.31
N PHE A 349 7.81 6.03 22.40
CA PHE A 349 7.23 7.36 22.58
C PHE A 349 8.31 8.34 23.04
N ASP A 350 8.63 9.33 22.21
CA ASP A 350 9.50 10.44 22.56
C ASP A 350 8.67 11.61 23.10
N GLN A 351 8.76 11.82 24.41
CA GLN A 351 8.09 12.92 25.11
C GLN A 351 8.58 14.31 24.67
N LYS A 352 9.83 14.44 24.21
CA LYS A 352 10.42 15.74 23.84
C LYS A 352 9.85 16.25 22.52
N THR A 353 9.68 15.35 21.56
CA THR A 353 9.14 15.66 20.23
C THR A 353 7.64 15.39 20.13
N ASN A 354 7.03 14.81 21.17
CA ASN A 354 5.65 14.33 21.19
C ASN A 354 5.34 13.45 19.97
N SER A 355 6.21 12.48 19.70
CA SER A 355 6.14 11.60 18.54
C SER A 355 6.50 10.17 18.91
N TYR A 356 6.06 9.21 18.09
CA TYR A 356 6.59 7.85 18.14
C TYR A 356 7.79 7.74 17.22
N SER A 357 8.91 7.18 17.68
CA SER A 357 10.15 7.16 16.93
C SER A 357 10.84 5.80 16.93
N PHE A 358 11.71 5.59 15.95
CA PHE A 358 12.62 4.46 15.87
C PHE A 358 13.90 4.92 15.17
N THR A 359 15.06 4.48 15.67
CA THR A 359 16.34 4.69 15.01
C THR A 359 16.99 3.34 14.75
N SER A 360 17.28 3.07 13.49
CA SER A 360 17.94 1.82 13.09
C SER A 360 19.44 1.84 13.41
N PHE A 361 20.06 0.67 13.42
CA PHE A 361 21.51 0.50 13.51
C PHE A 361 22.20 0.53 12.13
N ASP A 362 21.49 0.96 11.09
CA ASP A 362 22.05 1.10 9.75
C ASP A 362 23.17 2.15 9.75
N THR A 363 23.99 2.14 8.70
CA THR A 363 25.00 3.18 8.47
C THR A 363 24.75 3.79 7.08
N PRO A 364 24.25 5.04 6.98
CA PRO A 364 23.80 5.89 8.09
C PRO A 364 22.51 5.37 8.78
N PRO A 365 22.28 5.71 10.08
CA PRO A 365 21.06 5.32 10.78
C PRO A 365 19.81 5.88 10.12
N ILE A 366 18.76 5.07 10.00
CA ILE A 366 17.43 5.51 9.55
C ILE A 366 16.63 5.90 10.79
N THR A 367 16.20 7.16 10.87
CA THR A 367 15.32 7.63 11.93
C THR A 367 13.90 7.83 11.41
N LEU A 368 12.95 7.14 12.01
CA LEU A 368 11.52 7.27 11.79
C LEU A 368 10.92 8.10 12.92
N SER A 369 10.02 9.02 12.59
CA SER A 369 9.29 9.83 13.58
C SER A 369 7.85 10.08 13.10
N PHE A 370 6.89 9.75 13.97
CA PHE A 370 5.46 9.87 13.74
C PHE A 370 4.87 10.84 14.77
N PRO A 371 4.71 12.13 14.44
CA PRO A 371 4.21 13.14 15.38
C PRO A 371 2.74 12.89 15.75
N ILE A 372 2.40 13.13 17.02
CA ILE A 372 1.02 13.04 17.52
C ILE A 372 0.33 14.39 17.25
N ILE A 373 -0.66 14.40 16.38
CA ILE A 373 -1.44 15.59 16.03
C ILE A 373 -2.80 15.50 16.73
N HIS A 374 -3.14 16.46 17.59
CA HIS A 374 -4.49 16.62 18.13
C HIS A 374 -5.28 17.52 17.19
N TRP A 375 -6.32 16.98 16.55
CA TRP A 375 -7.32 17.80 15.88
C TRP A 375 -8.25 18.35 16.96
N GLU A 376 -7.89 19.48 17.57
CA GLU A 376 -8.80 20.13 18.51
C GLU A 376 -10.10 20.51 17.79
N ASN A 377 -11.21 19.97 18.27
CA ASN A 377 -12.53 20.52 18.02
C ASN A 377 -12.50 22.02 18.38
N GLY A 378 -12.89 22.87 17.42
CA GLY A 378 -12.81 24.32 17.57
C GLY A 378 -13.44 24.81 18.87
N SER A 379 -12.61 25.42 19.73
CA SER A 379 -13.03 26.23 20.87
C SER A 379 -12.46 27.64 20.74
N THR A 380 -13.26 28.64 21.10
CA THR A 380 -13.11 30.06 20.77
C THR A 380 -12.14 30.85 21.65
N THR A 381 -11.19 30.18 22.30
CA THR A 381 -10.09 30.85 23.01
C THR A 381 -8.83 30.75 22.16
N SER A 382 -8.45 31.87 21.53
CA SER A 382 -7.35 32.01 20.56
C SER A 382 -6.16 31.06 20.82
N PRO A 383 -5.81 30.14 19.91
CA PRO A 383 -4.64 29.32 20.13
C PRO A 383 -3.39 29.95 19.52
N ALA A 384 -2.27 29.58 20.13
CA ALA A 384 -0.92 29.83 19.66
C ALA A 384 -0.78 29.48 18.18
N ARG A 385 0.04 30.27 17.48
CA ARG A 385 0.36 30.14 16.05
C ARG A 385 0.55 28.65 15.70
N PRO A 386 -0.30 28.05 14.83
CA PRO A 386 -0.12 26.68 14.39
C PRO A 386 1.29 26.52 13.83
N VAL A 387 2.01 25.46 14.24
CA VAL A 387 3.24 25.07 13.57
C VAL A 387 2.85 24.68 12.15
N ASP A 388 3.27 25.47 11.17
CA ASP A 388 3.06 25.15 9.76
C ASP A 388 3.87 23.88 9.45
N VAL A 389 3.18 22.74 9.38
CA VAL A 389 3.76 21.48 8.92
C VAL A 389 3.84 21.58 7.40
N PRO A 390 5.04 21.53 6.79
CA PRO A 390 5.18 21.51 5.34
C PRO A 390 4.35 20.36 4.76
N ARG A 391 3.34 20.70 3.95
CA ARG A 391 2.49 19.71 3.30
C ARG A 391 3.19 19.20 2.07
N TYR A 392 3.84 18.05 2.19
CA TYR A 392 4.34 17.32 1.03
C TYR A 392 3.22 16.44 0.44
N THR A 393 2.70 16.82 -0.72
CA THR A 393 2.00 15.88 -1.60
C THR A 393 3.04 14.93 -2.17
N GLY A 394 3.05 13.70 -1.67
CA GLY A 394 3.93 12.62 -2.12
C GLY A 394 3.90 12.39 -3.63
N VAL A 395 4.78 11.52 -4.12
CA VAL A 395 4.77 11.11 -5.54
C VAL A 395 3.58 10.20 -5.79
N GLU A 396 2.88 10.44 -6.89
CA GLU A 396 1.78 9.60 -7.35
C GLU A 396 2.35 8.29 -7.91
N LEU A 397 2.02 7.15 -7.29
CA LEU A 397 2.36 5.84 -7.84
C LEU A 397 1.38 5.50 -8.96
N LEU A 398 1.91 5.30 -10.16
CA LEU A 398 1.13 4.78 -11.28
C LEU A 398 1.24 3.26 -11.30
N PRO A 399 0.12 2.54 -11.22
CA PRO A 399 0.16 1.11 -11.37
C PRO A 399 0.47 0.77 -12.83
N LEU A 400 1.58 0.08 -13.05
CA LEU A 400 1.91 -0.44 -14.36
C LEU A 400 2.38 -1.87 -14.23
N HIS A 401 1.79 -2.76 -15.03
CA HIS A 401 2.20 -4.14 -15.25
C HIS A 401 2.05 -5.10 -14.06
N VAL A 402 1.11 -6.04 -14.22
CA VAL A 402 1.19 -7.38 -13.61
C VAL A 402 1.78 -8.31 -14.67
N GLN A 403 3.03 -8.68 -14.50
CA GLN A 403 3.63 -9.76 -15.26
C GLN A 403 4.27 -10.73 -14.27
N PRO A 404 3.99 -12.04 -14.35
CA PRO A 404 4.80 -13.03 -13.64
C PRO A 404 6.19 -13.00 -14.28
N VAL A 405 7.11 -12.24 -13.70
CA VAL A 405 8.49 -12.21 -14.14
C VAL A 405 9.21 -13.31 -13.35
N PRO A 406 9.88 -14.28 -14.01
CA PRO A 406 10.82 -15.13 -13.30
C PRO A 406 11.84 -14.20 -12.66
N LEU A 407 12.02 -14.30 -11.34
CA LEU A 407 13.04 -13.51 -10.65
C LEU A 407 14.31 -13.44 -11.49
N PRO A 408 14.95 -12.26 -11.59
CA PRO A 408 16.24 -12.18 -12.26
C PRO A 408 17.16 -13.25 -11.69
N ALA A 409 17.87 -13.96 -12.56
CA ALA A 409 18.72 -15.11 -12.23
C ALA A 409 19.94 -14.77 -11.34
N ILE A 410 19.93 -13.62 -10.66
CA ILE A 410 21.05 -13.02 -9.96
C ILE A 410 20.60 -12.64 -8.54
N GLY A 411 20.56 -13.65 -7.65
CA GLY A 411 20.42 -13.50 -6.20
C GLY A 411 18.99 -13.28 -5.68
N PRO A 412 18.71 -13.63 -4.40
CA PRO A 412 17.43 -13.34 -3.75
C PRO A 412 17.22 -11.82 -3.56
N PRO A 413 15.98 -11.31 -3.55
CA PRO A 413 15.69 -9.90 -3.28
C PRO A 413 16.21 -9.48 -1.89
N ASP A 414 16.93 -8.36 -1.81
CA ASP A 414 17.29 -7.74 -0.52
C ASP A 414 16.09 -6.92 -0.01
N PHE A 415 15.18 -7.60 0.69
CA PHE A 415 14.00 -6.94 1.24
C PHE A 415 14.40 -5.93 2.32
N ARG A 416 14.09 -4.66 2.07
CA ARG A 416 14.22 -3.58 3.05
C ARG A 416 12.84 -3.21 3.59
N ASP A 417 12.15 -4.20 4.13
CA ASP A 417 10.82 -4.05 4.71
C ASP A 417 10.84 -4.30 6.23
N CYS A 418 9.89 -3.71 6.94
CA CYS A 418 9.75 -3.88 8.39
C CYS A 418 8.33 -3.60 8.84
N ILE A 419 7.86 -4.36 9.82
CA ILE A 419 6.63 -4.05 10.56
C ILE A 419 7.02 -3.25 11.81
N TYR A 420 6.51 -2.02 11.91
CA TYR A 420 6.69 -1.17 13.08
C TYR A 420 5.43 -1.19 13.95
N CYS A 421 5.59 -1.52 15.22
CA CYS A 421 4.50 -1.62 16.20
C CYS A 421 4.54 -0.42 17.13
N PHE A 422 3.43 0.30 17.25
CA PHE A 422 3.27 1.30 18.29
C PHE A 422 3.19 0.65 19.68
N PRO A 423 3.52 1.37 20.76
CA PRO A 423 3.29 0.89 22.12
C PRO A 423 1.84 0.43 22.30
N ILE A 424 1.62 -0.67 23.02
CA ILE A 424 0.30 -1.29 23.15
C ILE A 424 -0.75 -0.31 23.72
N ASP A 425 -0.33 0.56 24.64
CA ASP A 425 -1.18 1.56 25.30
C ASP A 425 -1.60 2.71 24.36
N SER A 426 -1.02 2.81 23.17
CA SER A 426 -1.39 3.83 22.18
C SER A 426 -2.71 3.52 21.46
N GLY A 427 -3.12 2.24 21.42
CA GLY A 427 -4.26 1.78 20.61
C GLY A 427 -4.07 1.89 19.09
N LEU A 428 -2.87 2.24 18.60
CA LEU A 428 -2.60 2.41 17.18
C LEU A 428 -2.19 1.08 16.52
N PRO A 429 -2.71 0.77 15.31
CA PRO A 429 -2.35 -0.45 14.59
C PRO A 429 -0.90 -0.39 14.06
N PRO A 430 -0.23 -1.54 13.87
CA PRO A 430 1.11 -1.58 13.29
C PRO A 430 1.12 -1.07 11.84
N ILE A 431 2.30 -0.65 11.38
CA ILE A 431 2.54 -0.20 10.00
C ILE A 431 3.60 -1.08 9.33
N TYR A 432 3.42 -1.37 8.05
CA TYR A 432 4.39 -2.06 7.21
C TYR A 432 5.08 -1.04 6.32
N MET A 433 6.40 -0.93 6.40
CA MET A 433 7.20 0.04 5.65
C MET A 433 8.19 -0.68 4.76
N VAL A 434 8.35 -0.23 3.52
CA VAL A 434 9.24 -0.80 2.52
C VAL A 434 10.11 0.33 1.96
N PHE A 435 11.41 0.23 2.15
CA PHE A 435 12.39 1.16 1.61
C PHE A 435 12.84 0.69 0.23
N ASN A 436 13.00 1.61 -0.71
CA ASN A 436 13.55 1.24 -2.00
C ASN A 436 15.09 1.08 -1.98
N SER A 437 15.62 0.39 -2.99
CA SER A 437 17.00 0.60 -3.46
C SER A 437 17.02 1.83 -4.36
N PRO A 438 17.90 2.82 -4.13
CA PRO A 438 18.06 3.96 -5.03
C PRO A 438 18.82 3.62 -6.32
N TYR A 439 19.39 2.42 -6.47
CA TYR A 439 20.19 2.02 -7.64
C TYR A 439 19.77 0.66 -8.21
N GLU A 440 19.64 0.58 -9.54
CA GLU A 440 19.04 -0.55 -10.24
C GLU A 440 19.94 -1.78 -10.14
N GLY A 441 19.37 -2.89 -9.66
CA GLY A 441 20.07 -4.16 -9.56
C GLY A 441 21.25 -4.14 -8.57
N ALA A 442 21.27 -3.21 -7.62
CA ALA A 442 22.20 -3.20 -6.50
C ALA A 442 21.80 -4.28 -5.48
N THR A 443 22.56 -5.38 -5.44
CA THR A 443 22.20 -6.58 -4.67
C THR A 443 23.07 -6.80 -3.44
N THR A 444 24.16 -6.04 -3.29
CA THR A 444 25.15 -6.27 -2.22
C THR A 444 25.42 -4.98 -1.48
N ARG A 445 25.31 -5.02 -0.14
CA ARG A 445 25.73 -3.92 0.72
C ARG A 445 27.24 -3.98 0.93
N GLY A 446 27.94 -2.90 0.60
CA GLY A 446 29.36 -2.75 0.85
C GLY A 446 29.68 -2.83 2.34
N LYS A 447 30.77 -3.54 2.67
CA LYS A 447 31.17 -3.79 4.06
C LYS A 447 31.66 -2.51 4.74
N TYR A 448 32.38 -1.65 4.00
CA TYR A 448 32.97 -0.44 4.54
C TYR A 448 32.16 0.81 4.17
N SER A 449 31.77 0.93 2.91
CA SER A 449 30.97 2.04 2.37
C SER A 449 29.57 2.07 2.95
N GLY A 450 28.97 0.89 3.21
CA GLY A 450 27.56 0.76 3.57
C GLY A 450 26.59 0.96 2.39
N ARG A 451 27.10 1.32 1.19
CA ARG A 451 26.31 1.54 -0.01
C ARG A 451 25.88 0.22 -0.65
N LEU A 452 24.68 0.19 -1.21
CA LEU A 452 24.25 -0.90 -2.06
C LEU A 452 24.88 -0.75 -3.44
N PHE A 453 25.46 -1.82 -3.96
CA PHE A 453 26.01 -1.87 -5.31
C PHE A 453 25.93 -3.28 -5.89
N ASN A 454 26.24 -3.40 -7.18
CA ASN A 454 26.33 -4.66 -7.89
C ASN A 454 27.82 -5.00 -8.15
N PRO A 455 28.42 -5.95 -7.42
CA PRO A 455 29.83 -6.32 -7.59
C PRO A 455 30.18 -6.82 -9.00
N ALA A 456 29.23 -7.45 -9.69
CA ALA A 456 29.44 -7.93 -11.06
C ALA A 456 29.47 -6.80 -12.09
N LYS A 457 28.91 -5.63 -11.77
CA LYS A 457 28.90 -4.42 -12.61
C LYS A 457 29.82 -3.31 -12.09
N ALA A 458 30.76 -3.63 -11.19
CA ALA A 458 31.62 -2.66 -10.53
C ALA A 458 32.94 -2.36 -11.25
N GLY A 459 33.17 -2.91 -12.45
CA GLY A 459 34.43 -2.72 -13.19
C GLY A 459 35.63 -3.47 -12.61
N GLY A 460 35.39 -4.65 -12.02
CA GLY A 460 36.42 -5.53 -11.48
C GLY A 460 36.22 -5.87 -9.99
N PRO A 461 37.01 -6.81 -9.44
CA PRO A 461 36.89 -7.23 -8.04
C PRO A 461 37.21 -6.08 -7.07
N ILE A 462 36.72 -6.20 -5.84
CA ILE A 462 37.17 -5.35 -4.72
C ILE A 462 38.59 -5.78 -4.33
N LEU A 463 39.47 -4.80 -4.17
CA LEU A 463 40.88 -4.97 -3.81
C LEU A 463 41.15 -4.39 -2.42
N ASP A 464 42.21 -4.86 -1.76
CA ASP A 464 42.64 -4.31 -0.47
C ASP A 464 43.69 -3.21 -0.72
N LEU A 465 43.24 -1.96 -0.93
CA LEU A 465 44.11 -0.83 -1.28
C LEU A 465 44.33 0.14 -0.10
N ASP A 466 45.41 0.93 -0.20
CA ASP A 466 45.75 1.99 0.76
C ASP A 466 46.06 3.31 0.03
N TRP A 467 45.42 4.39 0.46
CA TRP A 467 45.54 5.74 -0.09
C TRP A 467 46.67 6.56 0.55
N LYS A 468 47.22 6.13 1.70
CA LYS A 468 48.10 6.96 2.55
C LYS A 468 49.39 7.43 1.86
N ASN A 469 49.91 6.65 0.92
CA ASN A 469 51.18 6.92 0.24
C ASN A 469 51.01 7.57 -1.14
N ALA A 470 49.81 8.04 -1.47
CA ALA A 470 49.56 8.70 -2.74
C ALA A 470 50.35 10.00 -2.89
N THR A 471 50.89 10.20 -4.10
CA THR A 471 51.58 11.42 -4.53
C THR A 471 50.82 12.02 -5.69
N VAL A 472 50.48 13.30 -5.58
CA VAL A 472 49.76 14.03 -6.63
C VAL A 472 50.71 14.34 -7.78
N THR A 473 50.30 14.00 -9.00
CA THR A 473 51.02 14.29 -10.24
C THR A 473 50.13 15.07 -11.21
N GLN A 474 50.74 15.80 -12.14
CA GLN A 474 50.00 16.50 -13.20
C GLN A 474 49.10 15.52 -13.99
N SER A 475 49.67 14.39 -14.43
CA SER A 475 48.92 13.40 -15.20
C SER A 475 47.72 12.83 -14.42
N GLY A 476 47.85 12.63 -13.10
CA GLY A 476 46.72 12.19 -12.30
C GLY A 476 45.67 13.29 -12.10
N ILE A 477 46.07 14.55 -11.94
CA ILE A 477 45.09 15.66 -11.90
C ILE A 477 44.30 15.73 -13.21
N ASP A 478 44.97 15.55 -14.35
CA ASP A 478 44.31 15.56 -15.66
C ASP A 478 43.30 14.41 -15.79
N LEU A 479 43.64 13.22 -15.26
CA LEU A 479 42.73 12.07 -15.19
C LEU A 479 41.55 12.33 -14.24
N VAL A 480 41.78 12.93 -13.07
CA VAL A 480 40.70 13.31 -12.13
C VAL A 480 39.74 14.29 -12.80
N LYS A 481 40.25 15.34 -13.47
CA LYS A 481 39.41 16.28 -14.22
C LYS A 481 38.62 15.59 -15.33
N SER A 482 39.23 14.65 -16.04
CA SER A 482 38.56 13.88 -17.08
C SER A 482 37.44 13.00 -16.52
N HIS A 483 37.63 12.41 -15.35
CA HIS A 483 36.61 11.62 -14.66
C HIS A 483 35.44 12.51 -14.21
N LEU A 484 35.74 13.58 -13.47
CA LEU A 484 34.75 14.50 -12.93
C LEU A 484 33.95 15.23 -14.01
N GLY A 485 34.58 15.52 -15.16
CA GLY A 485 33.91 16.15 -16.31
C GLY A 485 32.78 15.32 -16.92
N ARG A 486 32.64 14.04 -16.53
CA ARG A 486 31.51 13.19 -16.93
C ARG A 486 30.25 13.40 -16.07
N LEU A 487 30.40 14.00 -14.89
CA LEU A 487 29.36 14.20 -13.90
C LEU A 487 28.74 15.60 -14.07
N ASP A 488 27.59 15.82 -13.41
CA ASP A 488 27.01 17.15 -13.35
C ASP A 488 27.97 18.14 -12.64
N PRO A 489 27.93 19.44 -12.99
CA PRO A 489 28.82 20.43 -12.39
C PRO A 489 28.71 20.47 -10.86
N SER A 490 29.85 20.44 -10.16
CA SER A 490 29.92 20.49 -8.69
C SER A 490 30.99 21.49 -8.23
N ASP A 491 30.60 22.44 -7.38
CA ASP A 491 31.48 23.42 -6.77
C ASP A 491 32.47 22.77 -5.79
N ALA A 492 32.03 21.72 -5.08
CA ALA A 492 32.90 20.94 -4.20
C ALA A 492 34.04 20.27 -4.98
N ASN A 493 33.71 19.67 -6.13
CA ASN A 493 34.70 19.08 -7.04
C ASN A 493 35.69 20.13 -7.55
N ASN A 494 35.22 21.32 -7.91
CA ASN A 494 36.08 22.42 -8.34
C ASN A 494 37.07 22.83 -7.25
N ILE A 495 36.63 22.91 -5.99
CA ILE A 495 37.50 23.21 -4.84
C ILE A 495 38.55 22.13 -4.65
N MET A 496 38.15 20.86 -4.65
CA MET A 496 39.08 19.74 -4.46
C MET A 496 40.12 19.67 -5.59
N VAL A 497 39.73 19.88 -6.85
CA VAL A 497 40.67 19.96 -7.99
C VAL A 497 41.64 21.12 -7.81
N GLY A 498 41.17 22.31 -7.44
CA GLY A 498 42.03 23.48 -7.20
C GLY A 498 43.01 23.27 -6.03
N ARG A 499 42.64 22.48 -5.03
CA ARG A 499 43.55 22.07 -3.96
C ARG A 499 44.65 21.15 -4.47
N LEU A 500 44.33 20.16 -5.31
CA LEU A 500 45.33 19.26 -5.91
C LEU A 500 46.36 20.03 -6.75
N GLU A 501 45.93 21.05 -7.49
CA GLU A 501 46.82 21.92 -8.27
C GLU A 501 47.77 22.72 -7.37
N LYS A 502 47.26 23.33 -6.29
CA LYS A 502 48.08 24.05 -5.31
C LYS A 502 49.08 23.12 -4.59
N ILE A 503 48.69 21.88 -4.31
CA ILE A 503 49.57 20.86 -3.74
C ILE A 503 50.70 20.53 -4.72
N LEU A 504 50.39 20.37 -6.01
CA LEU A 504 51.38 20.09 -7.04
C LEU A 504 52.41 21.23 -7.18
N LEU A 505 51.97 22.48 -7.02
CA LEU A 505 52.83 23.67 -7.03
C LEU A 505 53.62 23.88 -5.72
N GLY A 506 53.36 23.08 -4.68
CA GLY A 506 53.98 23.23 -3.36
C GLY A 506 53.41 24.40 -2.53
N GLU A 507 52.30 24.97 -2.96
CA GLU A 507 51.61 26.09 -2.28
C GLU A 507 50.73 25.61 -1.12
N LEU A 508 50.36 24.33 -1.11
CA LEU A 508 49.52 23.73 -0.08
C LEU A 508 50.09 22.38 0.38
N ILE A 509 50.08 22.13 1.69
CA ILE A 509 50.50 20.85 2.27
C ILE A 509 49.38 19.84 2.08
N ILE A 510 49.70 18.73 1.42
CA ILE A 510 48.75 17.64 1.17
C ILE A 510 48.19 17.07 2.49
N THR A 511 46.87 16.91 2.56
CA THR A 511 46.18 16.32 3.71
C THR A 511 45.68 14.91 3.41
N SER A 512 45.16 14.21 4.42
CA SER A 512 44.50 12.91 4.24
C SER A 512 43.22 12.98 3.40
N ILE A 513 42.52 14.12 3.39
CA ILE A 513 41.32 14.31 2.56
C ILE A 513 41.74 14.39 1.08
N ASP A 514 42.75 15.20 0.77
CA ASP A 514 43.27 15.35 -0.60
C ASP A 514 43.75 14.02 -1.18
N LYS A 515 44.45 13.20 -0.37
CA LYS A 515 44.90 11.87 -0.77
C LYS A 515 43.73 10.94 -1.07
N ARG A 516 42.75 10.86 -0.17
CA ARG A 516 41.57 10.00 -0.35
C ARG A 516 40.78 10.37 -1.59
N PHE A 517 40.47 11.65 -1.76
CA PHE A 517 39.83 12.19 -2.96
C PHE A 517 40.61 11.79 -4.22
N TYR A 518 41.88 12.15 -4.31
CA TYR A 518 42.73 11.86 -5.47
C TYR A 518 42.76 10.37 -5.83
N THR A 519 42.94 9.50 -4.84
CA THR A 519 42.99 8.04 -5.08
C THR A 519 41.63 7.43 -5.41
N HIS A 520 40.56 7.96 -4.83
CA HIS A 520 39.19 7.52 -5.07
C HIS A 520 38.78 7.82 -6.51
N GLU A 521 38.93 9.08 -6.94
CA GLU A 521 38.56 9.53 -8.29
C GLU A 521 39.31 8.77 -9.40
N LEU A 522 40.61 8.51 -9.19
CA LEU A 522 41.41 7.72 -10.13
C LEU A 522 40.94 6.27 -10.19
N ARG A 523 40.63 5.66 -9.04
CA ARG A 523 40.18 4.27 -8.97
C ARG A 523 38.79 4.11 -9.60
N GLU A 524 37.91 5.06 -9.37
CA GLU A 524 36.58 5.08 -9.99
C GLU A 524 36.69 5.19 -11.52
N LEU A 525 37.57 6.07 -12.03
CA LEU A 525 37.86 6.15 -13.46
C LEU A 525 38.36 4.82 -14.06
N GLU A 526 39.28 4.12 -13.38
CA GLU A 526 39.75 2.81 -13.82
C GLU A 526 38.61 1.79 -13.96
N ARG A 527 37.68 1.79 -12.99
CA ARG A 527 36.51 0.90 -13.00
C ARG A 527 35.57 1.24 -14.15
N PHE A 528 35.33 2.53 -14.42
CA PHE A 528 34.57 2.97 -15.61
C PHE A 528 35.20 2.46 -16.91
N ARG A 529 36.53 2.58 -17.05
CA ARG A 529 37.26 2.08 -18.23
C ARG A 529 37.17 0.56 -18.35
N ALA A 530 37.23 -0.16 -17.24
CA ALA A 530 37.07 -1.62 -17.22
C ALA A 530 35.65 -2.07 -17.66
N LEU A 531 34.64 -1.22 -17.47
CA LEU A 531 33.29 -1.42 -17.99
C LEU A 531 33.12 -1.00 -19.47
N GLY A 532 34.18 -0.49 -20.10
CA GLY A 532 34.14 -0.01 -21.49
C GLY A 532 33.49 1.36 -21.67
N VAL A 533 33.28 2.12 -20.58
CA VAL A 533 32.76 3.49 -20.68
C VAL A 533 33.88 4.43 -21.08
N ALA A 534 33.68 5.15 -22.19
CA ALA A 534 34.64 6.13 -22.68
C ALA A 534 34.82 7.32 -21.71
N ASP A 535 36.01 7.89 -21.69
CA ASP A 535 36.33 9.06 -20.87
C ASP A 535 35.46 10.25 -21.28
N GLY A 536 34.95 11.01 -20.29
CA GLY A 536 34.06 12.15 -20.50
C GLY A 536 32.62 11.80 -20.93
N VAL A 537 32.29 10.53 -21.17
CA VAL A 537 30.90 10.11 -21.47
C VAL A 537 30.16 9.82 -20.17
N SER A 538 28.97 10.42 -20.05
CA SER A 538 27.99 10.12 -19.00
C SER A 538 27.01 9.06 -19.51
N PRO A 539 26.99 7.84 -18.93
CA PRO A 539 26.04 6.80 -19.33
C PRO A 539 24.59 7.22 -19.12
N GLN A 540 23.70 6.82 -20.04
CA GLN A 540 22.25 7.01 -19.89
C GLN A 540 21.65 5.79 -19.16
N ASP A 541 22.10 5.57 -17.94
CA ASP A 541 21.73 4.42 -17.10
C ASP A 541 21.26 4.85 -15.71
N ASP A 542 20.84 6.11 -15.60
CA ASP A 542 20.27 6.65 -14.38
C ASP A 542 21.23 6.53 -13.16
N GLY A 543 22.55 6.56 -13.41
CA GLY A 543 23.58 6.57 -12.38
C GLY A 543 23.93 5.18 -11.82
N ALA A 544 23.41 4.09 -12.42
CA ALA A 544 23.69 2.73 -11.98
C ALA A 544 25.18 2.38 -12.06
N ILE A 545 25.84 2.67 -13.18
CA ILE A 545 27.30 2.46 -13.36
C ILE A 545 28.06 3.29 -12.35
N TRP A 546 27.74 4.59 -12.24
CA TRP A 546 28.39 5.48 -11.28
C TRP A 546 28.32 4.91 -9.87
N ASN A 547 27.13 4.53 -9.39
CA ASN A 547 26.99 3.96 -8.06
C ASN A 547 27.81 2.68 -7.88
N ASN A 548 27.80 1.79 -8.88
CA ASN A 548 28.53 0.52 -8.81
C ASN A 548 30.04 0.73 -8.75
N THR A 549 30.58 1.64 -9.55
CA THR A 549 32.00 1.97 -9.55
C THR A 549 32.40 2.76 -8.31
N HIS A 550 31.57 3.70 -7.89
CA HIS A 550 31.78 4.57 -6.73
C HIS A 550 31.83 3.76 -5.43
N ALA A 551 30.80 2.97 -5.17
CA ALA A 551 30.74 2.11 -3.98
C ALA A 551 31.92 1.13 -3.94
N ALA A 552 32.28 0.53 -5.07
CA ALA A 552 33.41 -0.38 -5.15
C ALA A 552 34.78 0.31 -4.91
N SER A 553 34.94 1.56 -5.36
CA SER A 553 36.13 2.36 -5.03
C SER A 553 36.22 2.69 -3.54
N LEU A 554 35.09 3.01 -2.90
CA LEU A 554 35.05 3.19 -1.44
C LEU A 554 35.43 1.90 -0.69
N GLU A 555 34.93 0.75 -1.14
CA GLU A 555 35.30 -0.55 -0.59
C GLU A 555 36.80 -0.85 -0.73
N ASP A 556 37.39 -0.52 -1.88
CA ASP A 556 38.82 -0.75 -2.13
C ASP A 556 39.70 -0.08 -1.06
N TYR A 557 39.33 1.14 -0.66
CA TYR A 557 40.04 1.96 0.31
C TYR A 557 39.49 1.87 1.74
N LYS A 558 38.49 1.01 1.97
CA LYS A 558 37.83 0.80 3.28
C LYS A 558 37.24 2.10 3.84
N LEU A 559 36.70 2.93 2.94
CA LEU A 559 36.08 4.21 3.28
C LEU A 559 34.58 4.03 3.47
N LYS A 560 34.01 4.74 4.45
CA LYS A 560 32.57 4.90 4.57
C LYS A 560 32.05 5.83 3.49
N ASP A 561 30.78 5.69 3.13
CA ASP A 561 30.05 6.70 2.37
C ASP A 561 29.73 7.91 3.26
N ASN A 562 30.77 8.68 3.57
CA ASN A 562 30.68 9.92 4.31
C ASN A 562 31.45 10.99 3.53
N PRO A 563 30.78 12.07 3.10
CA PRO A 563 31.42 13.10 2.28
C PRO A 563 32.57 13.81 3.01
N GLU A 564 32.60 13.86 4.34
CA GLU A 564 33.74 14.39 5.13
C GLU A 564 35.04 13.59 4.96
N LEU A 565 34.98 12.38 4.40
CA LEU A 565 36.16 11.58 4.11
C LEU A 565 36.83 11.96 2.78
N LEU A 566 36.07 12.52 1.84
CA LEU A 566 36.54 12.87 0.49
C LEU A 566 36.60 14.39 0.25
N TYR A 567 35.81 15.18 0.97
CA TYR A 567 35.72 16.62 0.77
C TYR A 567 36.16 17.39 2.02
N THR A 568 36.84 18.52 1.81
CA THR A 568 37.18 19.43 2.91
C THR A 568 35.95 20.22 3.37
N PRO A 569 35.96 20.79 4.58
CA PRO A 569 34.88 21.63 5.06
C PRO A 569 34.49 22.75 4.08
N GLU A 570 35.47 23.39 3.44
CA GLU A 570 35.23 24.43 2.45
C GLU A 570 34.52 23.89 1.19
N ALA A 571 34.84 22.66 0.78
CA ALA A 571 34.19 22.01 -0.36
C ALA A 571 32.73 21.62 -0.02
N LEU A 572 32.49 21.11 1.18
CA LEU A 572 31.15 20.78 1.67
C LEU A 572 30.27 22.03 1.82
N GLU A 573 30.83 23.15 2.28
CA GLU A 573 30.12 24.42 2.35
C GLU A 573 29.70 24.91 0.96
N ALA A 574 30.60 24.81 -0.03
CA ALA A 574 30.29 25.18 -1.41
C ALA A 574 29.22 24.28 -2.04
N ASP A 575 29.23 22.97 -1.74
CA ASP A 575 28.17 22.05 -2.15
C ASP A 575 26.80 22.45 -1.59
N GLN A 576 26.76 22.79 -0.31
CA GLN A 576 25.55 23.24 0.37
C GLN A 576 25.04 24.56 -0.22
N GLU A 577 25.93 25.50 -0.55
CA GLU A 577 25.57 26.74 -1.24
C GLU A 577 25.05 26.49 -2.65
N GLN A 578 25.67 25.60 -3.41
CA GLN A 578 25.21 25.20 -4.73
C GLN A 578 23.81 24.61 -4.67
N SER A 579 23.60 23.63 -3.79
CA SER A 579 22.30 23.01 -3.52
C SER A 579 21.23 24.05 -3.17
N ASN A 580 21.57 25.03 -2.32
CA ASN A 580 20.67 26.13 -1.97
C ASN A 580 20.33 27.03 -3.17
N ARG A 581 21.28 27.30 -4.08
CA ARG A 581 21.02 28.09 -5.29
C ARG A 581 20.13 27.35 -6.27
N GLU A 582 20.34 26.05 -6.45
CA GLU A 582 19.53 25.20 -7.30
C GLU A 582 18.10 25.05 -6.77
N TYR A 583 17.96 24.82 -5.45
CA TYR A 583 16.67 24.78 -4.76
C TYR A 583 15.85 26.06 -4.97
N ARG A 584 16.48 27.25 -4.86
CA ARG A 584 15.81 28.54 -5.11
C ARG A 584 15.32 28.70 -6.55
N LYS A 585 16.02 28.12 -7.54
CA LYS A 585 15.62 28.17 -8.95
C LYS A 585 14.38 27.31 -9.24
N LEU A 586 14.11 26.30 -8.41
CA LEU A 586 12.98 25.38 -8.53
C LEU A 586 11.68 25.90 -7.86
N GLY A 587 11.69 27.13 -7.33
CA GLY A 587 10.47 27.77 -6.77
C GLY A 587 10.24 27.52 -5.29
N GLY A 588 11.23 27.05 -4.53
CA GLY A 588 11.15 26.94 -3.07
C GLY A 588 10.99 28.32 -2.41
N ALA A 589 9.77 28.64 -1.95
CA ALA A 589 9.52 29.84 -1.15
C ALA A 589 10.10 29.67 0.26
N LYS A 590 10.54 30.80 0.83
CA LYS A 590 11.20 30.94 2.13
C LYS A 590 10.43 30.35 3.31
#